data_AF-A6HQT3-F1
#
_entry.id   AF-A6HQT3-F1
#
_cell.length_a   1.000
_cell.length_b   1.000
_cell.length_c   1.000
_cell.angle_alpha   90.00
_cell.angle_beta   90.00
_cell.angle_gamma   90.00
#
_symmetry.space_group_name_H-M   'P 1'
#
loop_
_entity.id
_entity.type
_entity.pdbx_description
1 polymer ?
#
loop_
_entity_poly.entity_id
_entity_poly.type
_entity_poly.pdbx_seq_one_letter_code
_entity_poly.pdbx_strand_id
1 'polypeptide(L)' 'MTTGRPNVITWNDIHHKTSCTGGPQLFGYPDPTYLTRVQEELRAKGITDD' A
#
# COMPACT_ATOMS: atom_id res chain seq x y z
N MET A 1 -0.11 7.85 8.62
CA MET A 1 -0.58 7.52 9.99
C MET A 1 -1.93 8.21 10.21
N THR A 2 -2.96 7.48 10.68
CA THR A 2 -4.34 7.99 10.72
C THR A 2 -4.78 8.52 12.08
N THR A 3 -4.59 7.74 13.17
CA THR A 3 -5.15 8.06 14.50
C THR A 3 -4.09 8.41 15.55
N GLY A 4 -2.79 8.19 15.27
CA GLY A 4 -1.69 8.50 16.19
C GLY A 4 -1.66 7.67 17.48
N ARG A 5 -2.47 6.60 17.58
CA ARG A 5 -2.52 5.76 18.79
C ARG A 5 -1.24 4.93 18.93
N PRO A 6 -0.61 4.89 20.12
CA PRO A 6 0.53 4.01 20.38
C PRO A 6 0.08 2.56 20.60
N ASN A 7 1.02 1.61 20.44
CA ASN A 7 0.82 0.18 20.72
C ASN A 7 -0.34 -0.47 19.94
N VAL A 8 -0.52 -0.07 18.68
CA VAL A 8 -1.49 -0.68 17.76
C VAL A 8 -0.79 -1.19 16.50
N ILE A 9 -1.40 -2.18 15.85
CA ILE A 9 -0.92 -2.71 14.57
C ILE A 9 -1.19 -1.66 13.48
N THR A 10 -0.18 -1.38 12.67
CA THR A 10 -0.26 -0.48 11.52
C THR A 10 0.30 -1.16 10.27
N TRP A 11 0.00 -0.59 9.11
CA TRP A 11 0.72 -0.91 7.88
C TRP A 11 2.21 -0.59 8.02
N ASN A 12 3.05 -1.33 7.27
CA ASN A 12 4.50 -1.18 7.28
C ASN A 12 5.02 -1.04 5.84
N ASP A 13 5.04 0.19 5.34
CA ASP A 13 5.58 0.67 4.05
C ASP A 13 5.04 0.07 2.74
N ILE A 14 4.43 -1.12 2.76
CA ILE A 14 3.80 -1.74 1.60
C ILE A 14 2.33 -1.31 1.54
N HIS A 15 2.00 -0.49 0.55
CA HIS A 15 0.67 0.08 0.40
C HIS A 15 -0.30 -0.96 -0.18
N HIS A 16 -1.47 -1.04 0.44
CA HIS A 16 -2.58 -1.87 -0.01
C HIS A 16 -3.75 -1.01 -0.47
N LYS A 17 -4.58 -1.55 -1.36
CA LYS A 17 -5.88 -0.96 -1.69
C LYS A 17 -6.92 -1.38 -0.67
N THR A 18 -7.52 -0.41 0.02
CA THR A 18 -8.56 -0.63 1.04
C THR A 18 -9.95 -0.27 0.54
N SER A 19 -10.07 0.20 -0.71
CA SER A 19 -11.33 0.50 -1.39
C SER A 19 -11.34 -0.10 -2.80
N CYS A 20 -12.49 -0.55 -3.26
CA CYS A 20 -12.65 -1.00 -4.66
C CYS A 20 -12.85 0.18 -5.63
N THR A 21 -13.15 1.38 -5.13
CA THR A 21 -13.49 2.56 -5.94
C THR A 21 -12.83 3.84 -5.38
N GLY A 22 -12.95 4.96 -6.11
CA GLY A 22 -12.49 6.27 -5.65
C GLY A 22 -11.04 6.61 -6.02
N GLY A 23 -10.37 5.74 -6.75
CA GLY A 23 -9.02 5.96 -7.27
C GLY A 23 -7.95 6.10 -6.17
N PRO A 24 -6.73 6.56 -6.53
CA PRO A 24 -5.60 6.62 -5.61
C PRO A 24 -5.85 7.53 -4.38
N GLN A 25 -6.65 8.59 -4.54
CA GLN A 25 -6.97 9.52 -3.44
C GLN A 25 -7.76 8.86 -2.30
N LEU A 26 -8.54 7.82 -2.60
CA LEU A 26 -9.32 7.07 -1.62
C LEU A 26 -8.77 5.65 -1.40
N PHE A 27 -7.48 5.44 -1.68
CA PHE A 27 -6.82 4.13 -1.55
C PHE A 27 -7.53 3.02 -2.34
N GLY A 28 -8.13 3.37 -3.47
CA GLY A 28 -8.90 2.45 -4.31
C GLY A 28 -8.55 2.50 -5.78
N TYR A 29 -9.48 1.99 -6.59
CA TYR A 29 -9.35 1.88 -8.05
C TYR A 29 -10.27 2.89 -8.77
N PRO A 30 -9.97 3.24 -10.04
CA PRO A 30 -8.78 2.85 -10.81
C PRO A 30 -7.51 3.58 -10.33
N ASP A 31 -6.40 2.86 -10.30
CA ASP A 31 -5.04 3.39 -10.10
C ASP A 31 -4.08 2.57 -10.97
N PRO A 32 -3.72 3.08 -12.16
CA PRO A 32 -2.92 2.31 -13.11
C PRO A 32 -1.48 2.07 -12.63
N THR A 33 -1.00 2.82 -11.63
CA THR A 33 0.39 2.72 -11.14
C THR A 33 0.55 1.76 -9.95
N TYR A 34 -0.55 1.32 -9.35
CA TYR A 34 -0.52 0.58 -8.08
C TYR A 34 0.35 -0.69 -8.13
N LEU A 35 0.20 -1.50 -9.19
CA LEU A 35 0.92 -2.77 -9.30
C LEU A 35 2.43 -2.56 -9.42
N THR A 36 2.87 -1.54 -10.17
CA THR A 36 4.29 -1.19 -10.27
C THR A 36 4.82 -0.72 -8.92
N ARG A 37 4.11 0.19 -8.24
CA ARG A 37 4.53 0.72 -6.93
C ARG A 37 4.63 -0.36 -5.86
N VAL A 38 3.64 -1.26 -5.76
CA VAL A 38 3.66 -2.32 -4.74
C VAL A 38 4.78 -3.33 -4.99
N GLN A 39 5.12 -3.63 -6.25
CA GLN A 39 6.27 -4.47 -6.58
C GLN A 39 7.60 -3.81 -6.17
N GLU A 40 7.74 -2.49 -6.36
CA GLU A 40 8.91 -1.74 -5.91
C GLU A 40 9.04 -1.73 -4.38
N GLU A 41 7.93 -1.55 -3.67
CA GLU A 41 7.87 -1.60 -2.21
C GLU A 41 8.25 -2.99 -1.67
N LEU A 42 7.74 -4.06 -2.29
CA LEU A 42 8.10 -5.44 -1.96
C LEU A 42 9.59 -5.70 -2.19
N ARG A 43 10.12 -5.31 -3.34
CA ARG A 43 11.55 -5.44 -3.67
C ARG A 43 12.42 -4.65 -2.69
N ALA A 44 11.99 -3.47 -2.27
CA ALA A 44 12.70 -2.67 -1.26
C ALA A 44 12.74 -3.35 0.12
N LYS A 45 11.83 -4.29 0.40
CA LYS A 45 11.85 -5.17 1.58
C LYS A 45 12.57 -6.50 1.34
N GLY A 46 13.18 -6.69 0.17
CA GLY A 46 13.89 -7.91 -0.21
C GLY A 46 12.98 -9.07 -0.63
N ILE A 47 11.71 -8.79 -0.95
CA ILE A 47 10.75 -9.77 -1.46
C ILE A 47 10.74 -9.67 -2.98
N THR A 48 11.32 -10.67 -3.65
CA THR A 48 11.36 -10.79 -5.12
C THR A 48 10.80 -12.14 -5.56
N ASP A 49 10.56 -12.31 -6.86
CA ASP A 49 10.01 -13.54 -7.45
C ASP A 49 11.08 -14.63 -7.71
N ASP A 50 12.32 -14.44 -7.24
CA ASP A 50 13.48 -15.33 -7.46
C ASP A 50 13.51 -16.58 -6.58
#